data_AF-A0A151E2V6-F1
#
_entry.id   AF-A0A151E2V6-F1
#
_cell.length_a   1.000
_cell.length_b   1.000
_cell.length_c   1.000
_cell.angle_alpha   90.00
_cell.angle_beta   90.00
_cell.angle_gamma   90.00
#
_symmetry.space_group_name_H-M   'P 1'
#
loop_
_entity.id
_entity.type
_entity.pdbx_description
1 polymer ?
#
loop_
_entity_poly.entity_id
_entity_poly.type
_entity_poly.pdbx_seq_one_letter_code
_entity_poly.pdbx_strand_id
1 'polypeptide(L)'
;MSQTIKTTFQLPIGPIHPALKEPVAFEFEIDGEQIIDVNVTLGHVHRAIEWAARKRNPIQVLYLAERICGICSYCHPMAFALAVERIADVEVPEHAQFLRVIHAEIERMCSHILWAGVAAHEIGFDSVLFLTWEIREKLLDLTEYLVGNRVTKAITMIGGVRRDITPEMYPKIKETLQYLKDSFEKLRRVYLEDKTFKMRTKGCGILTKEEALKLVAAGPTTRASGVKKDVRVDQSYFAYCDLDIDYMTPDILTGEVNGDVYDRIIVRLLEVKQSISLIEQCLEQMPPGPIVSEPKIAKLLAKLKKVDGEGIGRMEAPRGEVFHYVKLNANEYIYAWKVRAPTYNNIMPWIPMLKNQQIADIPIVAASTDPCMSCTNRIIMIEDKKTFILGKEELHQRSIQKTRRLHL
;
A
#
# COMPACT_ATOMS: atom_id res chain seq x y z
N MET A 1 13.95 -1.13 52.18
CA MET A 1 13.60 -0.75 50.80
C MET A 1 14.37 -1.68 49.88
N SER A 2 13.72 -2.73 49.37
CA SER A 2 14.33 -3.64 48.39
C SER A 2 14.60 -2.86 47.12
N GLN A 3 15.87 -2.68 46.76
CA GLN A 3 16.24 -2.17 45.44
C GLN A 3 15.75 -3.20 44.42
N THR A 4 14.67 -2.88 43.72
CA THR A 4 14.22 -3.65 42.56
C THR A 4 15.31 -3.49 41.51
N ILE A 5 16.16 -4.51 41.36
CA ILE A 5 17.16 -4.56 40.29
C ILE A 5 16.37 -4.58 38.99
N LYS A 6 16.59 -3.59 38.12
CA LYS A 6 15.97 -3.57 36.80
C LYS A 6 16.57 -4.73 36.01
N THR A 7 15.83 -5.83 35.85
CA THR A 7 16.25 -7.06 35.15
C THR A 7 16.19 -6.94 33.64
N THR A 8 15.72 -5.81 33.12
CA THR A 8 15.55 -5.61 31.67
C THR A 8 16.86 -5.22 30.98
N PHE A 9 17.01 -5.66 29.74
CA PHE A 9 18.15 -5.33 28.88
C PHE A 9 17.69 -4.73 27.56
N GLN A 10 18.58 -3.95 26.93
CA GLN A 10 18.31 -3.29 25.66
C GLN A 10 18.85 -4.15 24.51
N LEU A 11 18.00 -4.43 23.53
CA LEU A 11 18.35 -5.20 22.33
C LEU A 11 18.13 -4.35 21.08
N PRO A 12 19.20 -3.81 20.47
CA PRO A 12 19.10 -3.15 19.18
C PRO A 12 19.03 -4.18 18.04
N ILE A 13 18.07 -4.02 17.13
CA ILE A 13 17.95 -4.82 15.89
C ILE A 13 17.86 -3.88 14.69
N GLY A 14 18.78 -4.01 13.74
CA GLY A 14 18.87 -3.14 12.55
C GLY A 14 19.96 -2.07 12.67
N PRO A 15 20.05 -1.11 11.72
CA PRO A 15 19.17 -0.92 10.58
C PRO A 15 19.33 -1.95 9.47
N ILE A 16 20.40 -2.77 9.50
CA ILE A 16 20.65 -3.85 8.55
C ILE A 16 20.59 -5.17 9.33
N HIS A 17 19.58 -6.00 9.06
CA HIS A 17 19.40 -7.30 9.71
C HIS A 17 18.68 -8.26 8.74
N PRO A 18 19.04 -9.57 8.67
CA PRO A 18 18.42 -10.50 7.72
C PRO A 18 16.89 -10.64 7.80
N ALA A 19 16.36 -10.53 9.03
CA ALA A 19 14.92 -10.54 9.31
C ALA A 19 14.18 -9.26 8.86
N LEU A 20 14.92 -8.21 8.47
CA LEU A 20 14.38 -6.92 8.07
C LEU A 20 14.68 -6.70 6.59
N LYS A 21 13.65 -6.83 5.73
CA LYS A 21 13.82 -6.74 4.27
C LYS A 21 14.15 -5.33 3.75
N GLU A 22 13.89 -4.30 4.57
CA GLU A 22 14.28 -2.93 4.30
C GLU A 22 14.89 -2.29 5.57
N PRO A 23 15.72 -1.22 5.44
CA PRO A 23 16.40 -0.64 6.59
C PRO A 23 15.49 0.02 7.63
N VAL A 24 15.39 -0.58 8.80
CA VAL A 24 14.67 -0.09 9.98
C VAL A 24 15.44 -0.47 11.24
N ALA A 25 15.56 0.44 12.19
CA ALA A 25 16.23 0.17 13.46
C ALA A 25 15.17 0.07 14.58
N PHE A 26 15.19 -1.03 15.31
CA PHE A 26 14.41 -1.24 16.50
C PHE A 26 15.33 -1.19 17.72
N GLU A 27 14.86 -0.54 18.78
CA GLU A 27 15.46 -0.63 20.11
C GLU A 27 14.41 -1.26 21.03
N PHE A 28 14.66 -2.48 21.47
CA PHE A 28 13.75 -3.21 22.36
C PHE A 28 14.24 -3.15 23.80
N GLU A 29 13.31 -2.94 24.73
CA GLU A 29 13.52 -3.28 26.14
C GLU A 29 12.91 -4.67 26.39
N ILE A 30 13.72 -5.61 26.85
CA ILE A 30 13.32 -7.01 27.03
C ILE A 30 13.58 -7.51 28.47
N ASP A 31 12.67 -8.36 28.96
CA ASP A 31 12.81 -9.11 30.22
C ASP A 31 12.82 -10.60 29.90
N GLY A 32 13.99 -11.24 30.03
CA GLY A 32 14.22 -12.58 29.50
C GLY A 32 13.99 -12.62 27.98
N GLU A 33 12.93 -13.29 27.52
CA GLU A 33 12.54 -13.37 26.11
C GLU A 33 11.35 -12.45 25.75
N GLN A 34 10.72 -11.81 26.74
CA GLN A 34 9.52 -11.02 26.53
C GLN A 34 9.86 -9.56 26.21
N ILE A 35 9.17 -9.01 25.22
CA ILE A 35 9.28 -7.61 24.82
C ILE A 35 8.42 -6.73 25.75
N ILE A 36 9.07 -5.84 26.48
CA ILE A 36 8.43 -4.88 27.40
C ILE A 36 8.12 -3.58 26.67
N ASP A 37 9.08 -3.07 25.89
CA ASP A 37 8.91 -1.85 25.11
C ASP A 37 9.67 -1.89 23.79
N VAL A 38 9.25 -1.06 22.84
CA VAL A 38 9.85 -0.97 21.51
C VAL A 38 9.88 0.48 21.04
N ASN A 39 11.06 0.91 20.62
CA ASN A 39 11.26 2.15 19.89
C ASN A 39 11.67 1.83 18.45
N VAL A 40 11.10 2.56 17.49
CA VAL A 40 11.31 2.32 16.05
C VAL A 40 11.89 3.56 15.40
N THR A 41 13.10 3.43 14.87
CA THR A 41 13.82 4.50 14.16
C THR A 41 13.85 4.23 12.66
N LEU A 42 13.41 5.24 11.91
CA LEU A 42 13.27 5.25 10.46
C LEU A 42 14.21 6.29 9.84
N GLY A 43 14.25 6.37 8.50
CA GLY A 43 14.93 7.45 7.76
C GLY A 43 16.14 7.02 6.94
N HIS A 44 16.64 5.80 7.12
CA HIS A 44 17.86 5.28 6.49
C HIS A 44 17.84 5.24 4.95
N VAL A 45 16.66 5.27 4.31
CA VAL A 45 16.51 5.29 2.84
C VAL A 45 15.80 6.53 2.31
N HIS A 46 15.93 7.67 3.00
CA HIS A 46 15.36 8.93 2.53
C HIS A 46 16.06 9.43 1.25
N ARG A 47 15.27 9.66 0.18
CA ARG A 47 15.77 10.08 -1.15
C ARG A 47 15.32 11.49 -1.57
N ALA A 48 14.69 12.26 -0.68
CA ALA A 48 14.19 13.60 -0.95
C ALA A 48 13.32 13.73 -2.23
N ILE A 49 12.51 12.70 -2.53
CA ILE A 49 11.67 12.63 -3.75
C ILE A 49 10.71 13.83 -3.85
N GLU A 50 10.09 14.22 -2.74
CA GLU A 50 9.19 15.38 -2.67
C GLU A 50 9.91 16.69 -3.07
N TRP A 51 11.16 16.86 -2.63
CA TRP A 51 11.98 18.01 -3.00
C TRP A 51 12.42 17.96 -4.46
N ALA A 52 12.85 16.79 -4.94
CA ALA A 52 13.26 16.60 -6.33
C ALA A 52 12.12 16.90 -7.31
N ALA A 53 10.88 16.63 -6.92
CA ALA A 53 9.72 16.90 -7.74
C ALA A 53 9.44 18.41 -7.94
N ARG A 54 9.82 19.29 -7.01
CA ARG A 54 9.60 20.76 -7.10
C ARG A 54 10.31 21.43 -8.28
N LYS A 55 11.24 20.74 -8.94
CA LYS A 55 11.97 21.21 -10.12
C LYS A 55 11.53 20.51 -11.42
N ARG A 56 10.36 19.87 -11.40
CA ARG A 56 9.86 19.02 -12.48
C ARG A 56 8.40 19.36 -12.77
N ASN A 57 8.03 19.24 -14.04
CA ASN A 57 6.63 19.39 -14.44
C ASN A 57 5.82 18.14 -14.04
N PRO A 58 4.47 18.20 -13.98
CA PRO A 58 3.66 17.08 -13.52
C PRO A 58 3.91 15.76 -14.27
N ILE A 59 4.18 15.81 -15.58
CA ILE A 59 4.45 14.60 -16.37
C ILE A 59 5.79 13.98 -15.99
N GLN A 60 6.83 14.79 -15.75
CA GLN A 60 8.11 14.30 -15.26
C GLN A 60 8.00 13.72 -13.83
N VAL A 61 7.11 14.28 -13.01
CA VAL A 61 6.86 13.79 -11.64
C VAL A 61 6.21 12.40 -11.64
N LEU A 62 5.41 12.02 -12.65
CA LEU A 62 4.88 10.65 -12.76
C LEU A 62 5.99 9.59 -12.69
N TYR A 63 7.06 9.76 -13.47
CA TYR A 63 8.19 8.84 -13.48
C TYR A 63 8.98 8.84 -12.15
N LEU A 64 8.90 9.93 -11.40
CA LEU A 64 9.50 10.02 -10.07
C LEU A 64 8.62 9.35 -9.01
N ALA A 65 7.30 9.49 -9.12
CA ALA A 65 6.31 8.83 -8.26
C ALA A 65 6.38 7.31 -8.39
N GLU A 66 6.56 6.79 -9.60
CA GLU A 66 6.81 5.37 -9.86
C GLU A 66 8.05 4.83 -9.14
N ARG A 67 9.07 5.68 -8.93
CA ARG A 67 10.33 5.32 -8.26
C ARG A 67 10.30 5.52 -6.75
N ILE A 68 9.16 5.90 -6.17
CA ILE A 68 8.98 5.90 -4.71
C ILE A 68 9.20 4.49 -4.16
N CYS A 69 8.77 3.48 -4.91
CA CYS A 69 8.74 2.10 -4.46
C CYS A 69 8.79 1.13 -5.65
N GLY A 70 9.67 0.13 -5.59
CA GLY A 70 9.75 -0.89 -6.65
C GLY A 70 8.57 -1.88 -6.68
N ILE A 71 7.74 -1.91 -5.64
CA ILE A 71 6.60 -2.84 -5.49
C ILE A 71 5.23 -2.14 -5.50
N CYS A 72 5.23 -0.80 -5.51
CA CYS A 72 4.06 0.09 -5.61
C CYS A 72 4.25 1.04 -6.81
N SER A 73 4.75 0.51 -7.93
CA SER A 73 5.16 1.30 -9.10
C SER A 73 3.97 1.86 -9.88
N TYR A 74 2.76 1.36 -9.65
CA TYR A 74 1.52 1.82 -10.27
C TYR A 74 0.69 2.70 -9.33
N CYS A 75 0.44 2.29 -8.09
CA CYS A 75 -0.44 3.04 -7.19
C CYS A 75 0.09 4.44 -6.83
N HIS A 76 1.40 4.63 -6.69
CA HIS A 76 1.98 5.96 -6.45
C HIS A 76 1.79 6.95 -7.61
N PRO A 77 2.21 6.64 -8.85
CA PRO A 77 1.96 7.55 -9.97
C PRO A 77 0.47 7.70 -10.26
N MET A 78 -0.36 6.67 -10.04
CA MET A 78 -1.82 6.80 -10.17
C MET A 78 -2.44 7.74 -9.14
N ALA A 79 -2.06 7.65 -7.86
CA ALA A 79 -2.53 8.57 -6.84
C ALA A 79 -2.06 10.01 -7.14
N PHE A 80 -0.85 10.19 -7.69
CA PHE A 80 -0.41 11.50 -8.18
C PHE A 80 -1.24 11.97 -9.38
N ALA A 81 -1.49 11.11 -10.38
CA ALA A 81 -2.29 11.43 -11.56
C ALA A 81 -3.71 11.86 -11.16
N LEU A 82 -4.37 11.10 -10.28
CA LEU A 82 -5.69 11.43 -9.73
C LEU A 82 -5.71 12.81 -9.05
N ALA A 83 -4.66 13.13 -8.28
CA ALA A 83 -4.55 14.45 -7.66
C ALA A 83 -4.50 15.55 -8.73
N VAL A 84 -3.65 15.39 -9.75
CA VAL A 84 -3.49 16.39 -10.83
C VAL A 84 -4.74 16.48 -11.72
N GLU A 85 -5.37 15.36 -12.05
CA GLU A 85 -6.60 15.27 -12.85
C GLU A 85 -7.73 16.06 -12.19
N ARG A 86 -7.87 15.95 -10.86
CA ARG A 86 -8.86 16.71 -10.08
C ARG A 86 -8.58 18.21 -10.05
N ILE A 87 -7.32 18.63 -9.95
CA ILE A 87 -6.96 20.07 -9.96
C ILE A 87 -7.22 20.68 -11.34
N ALA A 88 -6.88 19.92 -12.39
CA ALA A 88 -6.93 20.39 -13.76
C ALA A 88 -8.26 20.15 -14.47
N ASP A 89 -9.24 19.57 -13.77
CA ASP A 89 -10.54 19.16 -14.31
C ASP A 89 -10.37 18.39 -15.64
N VAL A 90 -9.65 17.26 -15.55
CA VAL A 90 -9.39 16.36 -16.67
C VAL A 90 -10.23 15.11 -16.48
N GLU A 91 -11.25 14.97 -17.30
CA GLU A 91 -12.04 13.74 -17.38
C GLU A 91 -11.22 12.64 -18.05
N VAL A 92 -11.31 11.43 -17.49
CA VAL A 92 -10.62 10.23 -17.98
C VAL A 92 -11.63 9.37 -18.73
N PRO A 93 -11.36 8.96 -19.98
CA PRO A 93 -12.27 8.10 -20.73
C PRO A 93 -12.62 6.82 -19.97
N GLU A 94 -13.87 6.37 -20.05
CA GLU A 94 -14.38 5.18 -19.35
C GLU A 94 -13.52 3.94 -19.62
N HIS A 95 -13.21 3.68 -20.88
CA HIS A 95 -12.30 2.60 -21.29
C HIS A 95 -10.95 2.65 -20.54
N ALA A 96 -10.34 3.83 -20.42
CA ALA A 96 -9.11 4.03 -19.66
C ALA A 96 -9.28 3.80 -18.15
N GLN A 97 -10.48 4.01 -17.59
CA GLN A 97 -10.75 3.73 -16.18
C GLN A 97 -10.74 2.21 -15.90
N PHE A 98 -11.30 1.39 -16.79
CA PHE A 98 -11.21 -0.07 -16.70
C PHE A 98 -9.75 -0.58 -16.81
N LEU A 99 -8.99 -0.06 -17.78
CA LEU A 99 -7.56 -0.37 -17.91
C LEU A 99 -6.78 -0.03 -16.62
N ARG A 100 -7.16 1.06 -15.95
CA ARG A 100 -6.54 1.46 -14.68
C ARG A 100 -6.82 0.47 -13.55
N VAL A 101 -8.04 -0.07 -13.49
CA VAL A 101 -8.38 -1.13 -12.52
C VAL A 101 -7.57 -2.39 -12.79
N ILE A 102 -7.48 -2.84 -14.05
CA ILE A 102 -6.72 -4.05 -14.40
C ILE A 102 -5.25 -3.94 -13.94
N HIS A 103 -4.58 -2.82 -14.23
CA HIS A 103 -3.20 -2.62 -13.81
C HIS A 103 -3.05 -2.48 -12.28
N ALA A 104 -4.03 -1.90 -11.59
CA ALA A 104 -4.04 -1.82 -10.13
C ALA A 104 -4.13 -3.19 -9.48
N GLU A 105 -5.01 -4.06 -9.98
CA GLU A 105 -5.23 -5.39 -9.42
C GLU A 105 -4.11 -6.37 -9.79
N ILE A 106 -3.47 -6.22 -10.96
CA ILE A 106 -2.21 -6.94 -11.26
C ILE A 106 -1.11 -6.56 -10.26
N GLU A 107 -0.94 -5.26 -9.95
CA GLU A 107 0.01 -4.83 -8.93
C GLU A 107 -0.33 -5.40 -7.54
N ARG A 108 -1.62 -5.42 -7.18
CA ARG A 108 -2.09 -5.98 -5.91
C ARG A 108 -1.74 -7.46 -5.76
N MET A 109 -2.02 -8.27 -6.77
CA MET A 109 -1.65 -9.68 -6.75
C MET A 109 -0.13 -9.88 -6.67
N CYS A 110 0.65 -9.16 -7.49
CA CYS A 110 2.11 -9.18 -7.45
C CYS A 110 2.66 -8.88 -6.05
N SER A 111 2.04 -7.91 -5.38
CA SER A 111 2.41 -7.48 -4.04
C SER A 111 2.09 -8.54 -2.98
N HIS A 112 0.87 -9.07 -2.97
CA HIS A 112 0.45 -10.05 -1.97
C HIS A 112 1.20 -11.37 -2.09
N ILE A 113 1.49 -11.82 -3.32
CA ILE A 113 2.26 -13.05 -3.55
C ILE A 113 3.72 -12.87 -3.13
N LEU A 114 4.32 -11.69 -3.40
CA LEU A 114 5.66 -11.36 -2.90
C LEU A 114 5.69 -11.43 -1.37
N TRP A 115 4.72 -10.76 -0.73
CA TRP A 115 4.64 -10.72 0.72
C TRP A 115 4.42 -12.12 1.32
N ALA A 116 3.57 -12.95 0.70
CA ALA A 116 3.34 -14.32 1.17
C ALA A 116 4.68 -15.08 1.24
N GLY A 117 5.50 -15.01 0.18
CA GLY A 117 6.83 -15.60 0.18
C GLY A 117 7.73 -15.07 1.30
N VAL A 118 7.75 -13.76 1.51
CA VAL A 118 8.51 -13.14 2.61
C VAL A 118 8.03 -13.65 3.96
N ALA A 119 6.72 -13.70 4.20
CA ALA A 119 6.15 -14.20 5.44
C ALA A 119 6.52 -15.68 5.69
N ALA A 120 6.52 -16.51 4.64
CA ALA A 120 6.99 -17.89 4.75
C ALA A 120 8.46 -17.98 5.14
N HIS A 121 9.31 -17.17 4.51
CA HIS A 121 10.74 -17.13 4.81
C HIS A 121 11.04 -16.66 6.24
N GLU A 122 10.32 -15.66 6.77
CA GLU A 122 10.48 -15.21 8.16
C GLU A 122 10.12 -16.29 9.19
N ILE A 123 9.32 -17.28 8.80
CA ILE A 123 8.94 -18.43 9.64
C ILE A 123 9.86 -19.64 9.37
N GLY A 124 10.75 -19.57 8.37
CA GLY A 124 11.72 -20.61 8.01
C GLY A 124 11.31 -21.54 6.86
N PHE A 125 10.30 -21.18 6.07
CA PHE A 125 9.78 -21.99 4.95
C PHE A 125 10.31 -21.52 3.59
N ASP A 126 11.60 -21.72 3.31
CA ASP A 126 12.24 -21.25 2.08
C ASP A 126 11.67 -21.90 0.80
N SER A 127 11.27 -23.17 0.84
CA SER A 127 10.63 -23.81 -0.32
C SER A 127 9.34 -23.11 -0.73
N VAL A 128 8.60 -22.54 0.23
CA VAL A 128 7.36 -21.79 -0.03
C VAL A 128 7.68 -20.39 -0.56
N LEU A 129 8.77 -19.77 -0.10
CA LEU A 129 9.29 -18.54 -0.71
C LEU A 129 9.57 -18.77 -2.21
N PHE A 130 10.31 -19.81 -2.57
CA PHE A 130 10.62 -20.09 -3.98
C PHE A 130 9.37 -20.40 -4.81
N LEU A 131 8.43 -21.18 -4.27
CA LEU A 131 7.16 -21.48 -4.93
C LEU A 131 6.32 -20.21 -5.18
N THR A 132 6.17 -19.35 -4.17
CA THR A 132 5.42 -18.09 -4.33
C THR A 132 6.08 -17.15 -5.33
N TRP A 133 7.42 -17.12 -5.37
CA TRP A 133 8.15 -16.30 -6.33
C TRP A 133 8.04 -16.82 -7.76
N GLU A 134 8.05 -18.14 -7.97
CA GLU A 134 7.74 -18.73 -9.28
C GLU A 134 6.33 -18.31 -9.76
N ILE A 135 5.34 -18.38 -8.87
CA ILE A 135 3.97 -17.95 -9.19
C ILE A 135 3.93 -16.45 -9.54
N ARG A 136 4.69 -15.64 -8.79
CA ARG A 136 4.80 -14.20 -9.05
C ARG A 136 5.47 -13.90 -10.39
N GLU A 137 6.44 -14.70 -10.85
CA GLU A 137 7.07 -14.51 -12.16
C GLU A 137 6.03 -14.53 -13.29
N LYS A 138 4.99 -15.37 -13.21
CA LYS A 138 3.90 -15.38 -14.22
C LYS A 138 3.14 -14.05 -14.30
N LEU A 139 2.94 -13.37 -13.18
CA LEU A 139 2.35 -12.02 -13.18
C LEU A 139 3.30 -10.96 -13.71
N LEU A 140 4.61 -11.10 -13.45
CA LEU A 140 5.61 -10.20 -14.01
C LEU A 140 5.74 -10.38 -15.53
N ASP A 141 5.67 -11.61 -16.03
CA ASP A 141 5.64 -11.92 -17.47
C ASP A 141 4.38 -11.34 -18.12
N LEU A 142 3.23 -11.44 -17.44
CA LEU A 142 2.00 -10.77 -17.90
C LEU A 142 2.16 -9.24 -17.89
N THR A 143 2.77 -8.67 -16.86
CA THR A 143 3.03 -7.22 -16.80
C THR A 143 3.94 -6.77 -17.93
N GLU A 144 4.98 -7.54 -18.24
CA GLU A 144 5.86 -7.31 -19.38
C GLU A 144 5.13 -7.44 -20.71
N TYR A 145 4.25 -8.43 -20.86
CA TYR A 145 3.45 -8.58 -22.07
C TYR A 145 2.55 -7.36 -22.32
N LEU A 146 1.91 -6.82 -21.27
CA LEU A 146 1.00 -5.68 -21.37
C LEU A 146 1.73 -4.33 -21.48
N VAL A 147 2.89 -4.19 -20.83
CA VAL A 147 3.55 -2.89 -20.60
C VAL A 147 4.99 -2.83 -21.11
N GLY A 148 5.59 -3.94 -21.49
CA GLY A 148 6.99 -4.03 -21.94
C GLY A 148 8.04 -3.88 -20.84
N ASN A 149 7.62 -3.74 -19.57
CA ASN A 149 8.51 -3.69 -18.40
C ASN A 149 7.92 -4.48 -17.24
N ARG A 150 8.77 -5.10 -16.43
CA ARG A 150 8.34 -5.97 -15.31
C ARG A 150 8.03 -5.21 -14.02
N VAL A 151 8.84 -4.19 -13.71
CA VAL A 151 8.80 -3.48 -12.41
C VAL A 151 8.30 -2.05 -12.59
N THR A 152 9.08 -1.20 -13.27
CA THR A 152 8.68 0.17 -13.61
C THR A 152 7.93 0.17 -14.94
N LYS A 153 6.62 0.19 -14.85
CA LYS A 153 5.62 0.09 -15.91
C LYS A 153 5.58 1.32 -16.82
N ALA A 154 5.72 2.54 -16.30
CA ALA A 154 5.56 3.79 -17.07
C ALA A 154 4.24 3.86 -17.89
N ILE A 155 3.21 3.15 -17.43
CA ILE A 155 1.90 3.01 -18.09
C ILE A 155 0.95 4.17 -17.74
N THR A 156 1.12 4.78 -16.57
CA THR A 156 0.29 5.88 -16.08
C THR A 156 0.47 7.14 -16.91
N MET A 157 -0.64 7.77 -17.28
CA MET A 157 -0.68 9.12 -17.83
C MET A 157 -1.68 9.96 -17.05
N ILE A 158 -1.43 11.28 -16.96
CA ILE A 158 -2.47 12.22 -16.53
C ILE A 158 -3.52 12.24 -17.65
N GLY A 159 -4.75 11.86 -17.33
CA GLY A 159 -5.86 11.78 -18.26
C GLY A 159 -6.05 10.42 -18.96
N GLY A 160 -5.33 9.37 -18.55
CA GLY A 160 -5.53 8.03 -19.14
C GLY A 160 -4.43 7.02 -18.85
N VAL A 161 -4.14 6.16 -19.83
CA VAL A 161 -3.05 5.17 -19.83
C VAL A 161 -2.28 5.20 -21.15
N ARG A 162 -1.02 4.75 -21.14
CA ARG A 162 -0.13 4.80 -22.31
C ARG A 162 -0.42 3.73 -23.36
N ARG A 163 -0.84 2.54 -22.94
CA ARG A 163 -1.07 1.38 -23.81
C ARG A 163 -2.44 0.79 -23.50
N ASP A 164 -3.05 0.25 -24.54
CA ASP A 164 -4.33 -0.43 -24.50
C ASP A 164 -4.15 -1.93 -24.23
N ILE A 165 -5.22 -2.60 -23.78
CA ILE A 165 -5.36 -4.05 -23.71
C ILE A 165 -6.40 -4.47 -24.75
N THR A 166 -5.92 -4.98 -25.88
CA THR A 166 -6.80 -5.38 -26.99
C THR A 166 -7.43 -6.76 -26.75
N PRO A 167 -8.57 -7.08 -27.40
CA PRO A 167 -9.22 -8.39 -27.27
C PRO A 167 -8.31 -9.59 -27.58
N GLU A 168 -7.31 -9.40 -28.45
CA GLU A 168 -6.30 -10.42 -28.78
C GLU A 168 -5.43 -10.82 -27.58
N MET A 169 -5.29 -9.92 -26.59
CA MET A 169 -4.52 -10.15 -25.36
C MET A 169 -5.33 -10.89 -24.29
N TYR A 170 -6.66 -10.93 -24.41
CA TYR A 170 -7.53 -11.50 -23.38
C TYR A 170 -7.27 -12.98 -23.10
N PRO A 171 -7.03 -13.85 -24.10
CA PRO A 171 -6.70 -15.25 -23.84
C PRO A 171 -5.47 -15.39 -22.95
N LYS A 172 -4.43 -14.56 -23.14
CA LYS A 172 -3.21 -14.62 -22.33
C LYS A 172 -3.43 -14.17 -20.90
N ILE A 173 -4.24 -13.12 -20.70
CA ILE A 173 -4.64 -12.66 -19.37
C ILE A 173 -5.41 -13.78 -18.67
N LYS A 174 -6.44 -14.34 -19.31
CA LYS A 174 -7.27 -15.42 -18.75
C LYS A 174 -6.46 -16.68 -18.41
N GLU A 175 -5.52 -17.08 -19.27
CA GLU A 175 -4.58 -18.18 -19.01
C GLU A 175 -3.78 -17.93 -17.73
N THR A 176 -3.25 -16.72 -17.57
CA THR A 176 -2.46 -16.34 -16.38
C THR A 176 -3.33 -16.32 -15.13
N LEU A 177 -4.54 -15.76 -15.21
CA LEU A 177 -5.48 -15.76 -14.08
C LEU A 177 -5.87 -17.18 -13.67
N GLN A 178 -6.10 -18.08 -14.63
CA GLN A 178 -6.39 -19.49 -14.33
C GLN A 178 -5.21 -20.19 -13.65
N TYR A 179 -3.98 -19.98 -14.14
CA TYR A 179 -2.78 -20.50 -13.47
C TYR A 179 -2.67 -20.01 -12.02
N LEU A 180 -3.00 -18.73 -11.77
CA LEU A 180 -3.00 -18.16 -10.41
C LEU A 180 -4.08 -18.79 -9.53
N LYS A 181 -5.30 -19.02 -10.05
CA LYS A 181 -6.37 -19.72 -9.32
C LYS A 181 -5.92 -21.12 -8.90
N ASP A 182 -5.32 -21.88 -9.82
CA ASP A 182 -4.86 -23.25 -9.56
C ASP A 182 -3.69 -23.28 -8.54
N SER A 183 -2.78 -22.31 -8.65
CA SER A 183 -1.63 -22.18 -7.74
C SER A 183 -2.05 -21.66 -6.36
N PHE A 184 -3.07 -20.81 -6.30
CA PHE A 184 -3.59 -20.25 -5.07
C PHE A 184 -4.12 -21.34 -4.13
N GLU A 185 -4.78 -22.37 -4.64
CA GLU A 185 -5.29 -23.45 -3.79
C GLU A 185 -4.16 -24.22 -3.08
N LYS A 186 -3.02 -24.41 -3.77
CA LYS A 186 -1.82 -24.99 -3.16
C LYS A 186 -1.28 -24.11 -2.04
N LEU A 187 -1.17 -22.80 -2.28
CA LEU A 187 -0.71 -21.85 -1.28
C LEU A 187 -1.68 -21.78 -0.09
N ARG A 188 -2.99 -21.72 -0.36
CA ARG A 188 -4.05 -21.70 0.66
C ARG A 188 -3.88 -22.86 1.63
N ARG A 189 -3.67 -24.08 1.13
CA ARG A 189 -3.43 -25.26 1.97
C ARG A 189 -2.20 -25.09 2.86
N VAL A 190 -1.08 -24.61 2.32
CA VAL A 190 0.14 -24.37 3.12
C VAL A 190 -0.10 -23.32 4.20
N TYR A 191 -0.60 -22.14 3.85
CA TYR A 191 -0.74 -21.05 4.82
C TYR A 191 -1.88 -21.28 5.84
N LEU A 192 -2.96 -21.96 5.43
CA LEU A 192 -4.16 -22.07 6.26
C LEU A 192 -4.36 -23.44 6.90
N GLU A 193 -3.68 -24.49 6.46
CA GLU A 193 -3.85 -25.84 7.02
C GLU A 193 -2.60 -26.37 7.72
N ASP A 194 -1.41 -25.91 7.34
CA ASP A 194 -0.16 -26.33 7.98
C ASP A 194 -0.13 -25.94 9.48
N LYS A 195 0.31 -26.89 10.31
CA LYS A 195 0.32 -26.73 11.76
C LYS A 195 1.37 -25.73 12.22
N THR A 196 2.54 -25.74 11.60
CA THR A 196 3.65 -24.87 11.98
C THR A 196 3.34 -23.43 11.62
N PHE A 197 2.76 -23.19 10.44
CA PHE A 197 2.26 -21.86 10.06
C PHE A 197 1.25 -21.32 11.07
N LYS A 198 0.23 -22.12 11.42
CA LYS A 198 -0.76 -21.71 12.44
C LYS A 198 -0.10 -21.39 13.77
N MET A 199 0.82 -22.25 14.23
CA MET A 199 1.48 -22.09 15.52
C MET A 199 2.36 -20.83 15.59
N ARG A 200 2.90 -20.37 14.45
CA ARG A 200 3.75 -19.17 14.37
C ARG A 200 3.00 -17.88 14.00
N THR A 201 1.70 -17.95 13.74
CA THR A 201 0.92 -16.80 13.24
C THR A 201 -0.34 -16.54 14.05
N LYS A 202 -1.00 -17.58 14.58
CA LYS A 202 -2.18 -17.42 15.43
C LYS A 202 -1.78 -16.89 16.81
N GLY A 203 -2.51 -15.89 17.30
CA GLY A 203 -2.23 -15.22 18.58
C GLY A 203 -0.98 -14.36 18.59
N CYS A 204 -0.28 -14.24 17.45
CA CYS A 204 0.94 -13.46 17.31
C CYS A 204 0.62 -12.06 16.77
N GLY A 205 1.21 -11.01 17.36
CA GLY A 205 1.09 -9.65 16.85
C GLY A 205 -0.35 -9.12 16.81
N ILE A 206 -1.14 -9.37 17.85
CA ILE A 206 -2.55 -8.96 17.88
C ILE A 206 -2.65 -7.44 17.81
N LEU A 207 -3.49 -6.94 16.90
CA LEU A 207 -3.91 -5.55 16.82
C LEU A 207 -5.42 -5.50 16.99
N THR A 208 -5.89 -4.95 18.11
CA THR A 208 -7.34 -4.86 18.36
C THR A 208 -8.00 -3.86 17.42
N LYS A 209 -9.31 -3.99 17.22
CA LYS A 209 -10.10 -3.03 16.43
C LYS A 209 -9.96 -1.59 16.93
N GLU A 210 -9.96 -1.40 18.25
CA GLU A 210 -9.83 -0.08 18.86
C GLU A 210 -8.45 0.53 18.60
N GLU A 211 -7.37 -0.24 18.78
CA GLU A 211 -6.01 0.20 18.50
C GLU A 211 -5.80 0.49 17.01
N ALA A 212 -6.33 -0.36 16.13
CA ALA A 212 -6.26 -0.13 14.68
C ALA A 212 -6.90 1.20 14.27
N LEU A 213 -8.05 1.54 14.85
CA LEU A 213 -8.72 2.83 14.63
C LEU A 213 -7.94 4.00 15.24
N LYS A 214 -7.47 3.85 16.48
CA LYS A 214 -6.72 4.88 17.21
C LYS A 214 -5.39 5.23 16.52
N LEU A 215 -4.69 4.22 16.03
CA LEU A 215 -3.40 4.36 15.34
C LEU A 215 -3.57 4.62 13.84
N VAL A 216 -4.82 4.71 13.35
CA VAL A 216 -5.16 5.00 11.96
C VAL A 216 -4.47 4.02 11.01
N ALA A 217 -4.40 2.74 11.39
CA ALA A 217 -3.89 1.69 10.54
C ALA A 217 -4.60 1.72 9.16
N ALA A 218 -3.94 1.18 8.15
CA ALA A 218 -4.47 1.11 6.79
C ALA A 218 -4.38 -0.29 6.17
N GLY A 219 -5.30 -0.57 5.24
CA GLY A 219 -5.23 -1.73 4.35
C GLY A 219 -5.49 -3.07 5.03
N PRO A 220 -4.79 -4.14 4.58
CA PRO A 220 -4.95 -5.48 5.14
C PRO A 220 -4.72 -5.53 6.65
N THR A 221 -3.81 -4.69 7.18
CA THR A 221 -3.52 -4.59 8.62
C THR A 221 -4.77 -4.18 9.41
N THR A 222 -5.58 -3.28 8.87
CA THR A 222 -6.80 -2.77 9.53
C THR A 222 -7.99 -3.70 9.34
N ARG A 223 -8.12 -4.26 8.14
CA ARG A 223 -9.16 -5.23 7.81
C ARG A 223 -9.01 -6.53 8.61
N ALA A 224 -7.77 -6.96 8.90
CA ALA A 224 -7.50 -8.09 9.78
C ALA A 224 -8.03 -7.88 11.22
N SER A 225 -8.09 -6.63 11.69
CA SER A 225 -8.71 -6.27 12.97
C SER A 225 -10.24 -6.08 12.87
N GLY A 226 -10.88 -6.50 11.78
CA GLY A 226 -12.33 -6.45 11.59
C GLY A 226 -12.89 -5.05 11.28
N VAL A 227 -12.06 -4.14 10.81
CA VAL A 227 -12.49 -2.82 10.34
C VAL A 227 -12.75 -2.88 8.84
N LYS A 228 -14.03 -2.78 8.46
CA LYS A 228 -14.46 -2.66 7.05
C LYS A 228 -14.08 -1.29 6.51
N LYS A 229 -12.88 -1.19 5.95
CA LYS A 229 -12.31 0.04 5.37
C LYS A 229 -11.49 -0.32 4.13
N ASP A 230 -11.82 0.27 3.00
CA ASP A 230 -11.14 0.10 1.72
C ASP A 230 -11.50 1.28 0.82
N VAL A 231 -10.50 2.03 0.34
CA VAL A 231 -10.75 3.23 -0.47
C VAL A 231 -11.50 2.90 -1.76
N ARG A 232 -11.34 1.69 -2.32
CA ARG A 232 -12.04 1.25 -3.54
C ARG A 232 -13.55 1.17 -3.34
N VAL A 233 -14.00 0.87 -2.11
CA VAL A 233 -15.42 0.79 -1.74
C VAL A 233 -15.90 2.12 -1.17
N ASP A 234 -15.17 2.67 -0.18
CA ASP A 234 -15.57 3.84 0.59
C ASP A 234 -15.56 5.14 -0.23
N GLN A 235 -14.61 5.26 -1.16
CA GLN A 235 -14.41 6.43 -2.03
C GLN A 235 -14.00 5.96 -3.41
N SER A 236 -14.90 5.21 -4.06
CA SER A 236 -14.64 4.59 -5.34
C SER A 236 -14.07 5.57 -6.37
N TYR A 237 -13.14 5.06 -7.17
CA TYR A 237 -12.39 5.77 -8.20
C TYR A 237 -12.18 4.83 -9.39
N PHE A 238 -11.84 5.38 -10.56
CA PHE A 238 -11.85 4.58 -11.81
C PHE A 238 -13.20 3.87 -11.99
N ALA A 239 -13.19 2.69 -12.59
CA ALA A 239 -14.36 1.85 -12.80
C ALA A 239 -14.71 0.97 -11.58
N TYR A 240 -14.09 1.14 -10.40
CA TYR A 240 -14.43 0.30 -9.23
C TYR A 240 -15.90 0.42 -8.81
N CYS A 241 -16.58 1.53 -9.15
CA CYS A 241 -18.01 1.72 -8.87
C CYS A 241 -18.92 0.84 -9.72
N ASP A 242 -18.42 0.34 -10.84
CA ASP A 242 -19.17 -0.49 -11.79
C ASP A 242 -18.90 -1.99 -11.56
N LEU A 243 -18.01 -2.31 -10.63
CA LEU A 243 -17.56 -3.68 -10.35
C LEU A 243 -18.09 -4.18 -9.02
N ASP A 244 -18.29 -5.49 -8.92
CA ASP A 244 -18.66 -6.15 -7.68
C ASP A 244 -17.42 -6.32 -6.78
N ILE A 245 -17.29 -5.41 -5.82
CA ILE A 245 -16.21 -5.33 -4.84
C ILE A 245 -16.77 -5.19 -3.42
N ASP A 246 -16.15 -5.91 -2.48
CA ASP A 246 -16.49 -5.89 -1.05
C ASP A 246 -15.22 -5.82 -0.19
N TYR A 247 -15.38 -5.53 1.11
CA TYR A 247 -14.29 -5.55 2.07
C TYR A 247 -13.84 -6.98 2.37
N MET A 248 -12.55 -7.26 2.25
CA MET A 248 -11.99 -8.55 2.63
C MET A 248 -11.59 -8.54 4.12
N THR A 249 -12.35 -9.23 4.97
CA THR A 249 -12.08 -9.39 6.41
C THR A 249 -11.93 -10.87 6.77
N PRO A 250 -11.21 -11.23 7.85
CA PRO A 250 -10.88 -12.63 8.13
C PRO A 250 -12.10 -13.50 8.46
N ASP A 251 -13.14 -12.90 9.05
CA ASP A 251 -14.41 -13.54 9.39
C ASP A 251 -15.14 -14.15 8.18
N ILE A 252 -14.87 -13.67 6.96
CA ILE A 252 -15.38 -14.27 5.72
C ILE A 252 -14.97 -15.74 5.59
N LEU A 253 -13.80 -16.10 6.11
CA LEU A 253 -13.26 -17.46 6.02
C LEU A 253 -13.34 -18.22 7.35
N THR A 254 -13.09 -17.55 8.47
CA THR A 254 -12.98 -18.19 9.79
C THR A 254 -14.24 -18.04 10.65
N GLY A 255 -15.13 -17.09 10.33
CA GLY A 255 -16.24 -16.68 11.18
C GLY A 255 -15.85 -15.80 12.37
N GLU A 256 -14.55 -15.50 12.56
CA GLU A 256 -14.02 -14.80 13.73
C GLU A 256 -12.95 -13.76 13.34
N VAL A 257 -12.77 -12.75 14.20
CA VAL A 257 -11.75 -11.71 14.06
C VAL A 257 -10.87 -11.69 15.31
N ASN A 258 -9.59 -11.98 15.15
CA ASN A 258 -8.57 -11.96 16.19
C ASN A 258 -7.60 -10.78 16.04
N GLY A 259 -7.33 -10.33 14.81
CA GLY A 259 -6.39 -9.25 14.52
C GLY A 259 -4.92 -9.64 14.60
N ASP A 260 -4.62 -10.94 14.56
CA ASP A 260 -3.26 -11.49 14.60
C ASP A 260 -2.62 -11.57 13.20
N VAL A 261 -1.40 -12.13 13.12
CA VAL A 261 -0.71 -12.34 11.84
C VAL A 261 -1.51 -13.29 10.93
N TYR A 262 -2.16 -14.31 11.49
CA TYR A 262 -2.94 -15.28 10.72
C TYR A 262 -4.10 -14.63 9.98
N ASP A 263 -4.84 -13.74 10.64
CA ASP A 263 -5.91 -12.96 10.02
C ASP A 263 -5.38 -12.02 8.92
N ARG A 264 -4.19 -11.43 9.13
CA ARG A 264 -3.51 -10.61 8.10
C ARG A 264 -3.09 -11.42 6.88
N ILE A 265 -2.80 -12.71 7.02
CA ILE A 265 -2.57 -13.63 5.90
C ILE A 265 -3.88 -13.89 5.16
N ILE A 266 -4.96 -14.20 5.89
CA ILE A 266 -6.28 -14.49 5.30
C ILE A 266 -6.76 -13.32 4.45
N VAL A 267 -6.71 -12.09 4.97
CA VAL A 267 -7.16 -10.90 4.22
C VAL A 267 -6.42 -10.77 2.89
N ARG A 268 -5.10 -10.95 2.86
CA ARG A 268 -4.32 -10.86 1.62
C ARG A 268 -4.61 -11.99 0.65
N LEU A 269 -4.86 -13.20 1.15
CA LEU A 269 -5.29 -14.33 0.31
C LEU A 269 -6.67 -14.05 -0.34
N LEU A 270 -7.61 -13.53 0.45
CA LEU A 270 -8.93 -13.13 -0.05
C LEU A 270 -8.83 -11.98 -1.07
N GLU A 271 -7.97 -11.00 -0.83
CA GLU A 271 -7.72 -9.90 -1.77
C GLU A 271 -7.15 -10.39 -3.11
N VAL A 272 -6.29 -11.42 -3.13
CA VAL A 272 -5.83 -12.03 -4.38
C VAL A 272 -7.00 -12.64 -5.15
N LYS A 273 -7.87 -13.40 -4.49
CA LYS A 273 -9.07 -13.99 -5.12
C LYS A 273 -10.00 -12.90 -5.68
N GLN A 274 -10.22 -11.83 -4.91
CA GLN A 274 -11.02 -10.69 -5.35
C GLN A 274 -10.37 -9.95 -6.53
N SER A 275 -9.06 -9.75 -6.51
CA SER A 275 -8.31 -9.12 -7.61
C SER A 275 -8.50 -9.87 -8.93
N ILE A 276 -8.47 -11.20 -8.88
CA ILE A 276 -8.71 -12.05 -10.06
C ILE A 276 -10.13 -11.82 -10.59
N SER A 277 -11.15 -11.85 -9.72
CA SER A 277 -12.54 -11.61 -10.11
C SER A 277 -12.73 -10.21 -10.71
N LEU A 278 -12.13 -9.18 -10.13
CA LEU A 278 -12.23 -7.81 -10.63
C LEU A 278 -11.63 -7.65 -12.04
N ILE A 279 -10.51 -8.33 -12.32
CA ILE A 279 -9.93 -8.32 -13.67
C ILE A 279 -10.87 -9.05 -14.65
N GLU A 280 -11.45 -10.19 -14.27
CA GLU A 280 -12.40 -10.92 -15.12
C GLU A 280 -13.62 -10.06 -15.45
N GLN A 281 -14.21 -9.40 -14.45
CA GLN A 281 -15.31 -8.44 -14.63
C GLN A 281 -14.91 -7.28 -15.54
N CYS A 282 -13.69 -6.73 -15.39
CA CYS A 282 -13.20 -5.68 -16.29
C CYS A 282 -13.13 -6.16 -17.74
N LEU A 283 -12.60 -7.37 -18.00
CA LEU A 283 -12.50 -7.89 -19.36
C LEU A 283 -13.88 -8.14 -20.01
N GLU A 284 -14.91 -8.40 -19.21
CA GLU A 284 -16.28 -8.63 -19.66
C GLU A 284 -17.05 -7.34 -19.90
N GLN A 285 -16.85 -6.32 -19.05
CA GLN A 285 -17.66 -5.10 -19.03
C GLN A 285 -16.98 -3.88 -19.66
N MET A 286 -15.67 -3.93 -19.92
CA MET A 286 -14.92 -2.78 -20.43
C MET A 286 -15.45 -2.30 -21.79
N PRO A 287 -15.96 -1.06 -21.88
CA PRO A 287 -16.46 -0.51 -23.13
C PRO A 287 -15.31 -0.16 -24.07
N PRO A 288 -15.52 -0.15 -25.39
CA PRO A 288 -14.54 0.39 -26.32
C PRO A 288 -14.44 1.92 -26.18
N GLY A 289 -13.24 2.48 -26.33
CA GLY A 289 -13.09 3.94 -26.31
C GLY A 289 -11.65 4.42 -26.34
N PRO A 290 -11.43 5.74 -26.27
CA PRO A 290 -10.11 6.32 -26.16
C PRO A 290 -9.41 5.89 -24.86
N ILE A 291 -8.09 5.70 -24.91
CA ILE A 291 -7.27 5.39 -23.72
C ILE A 291 -6.71 6.63 -23.01
N VAL A 292 -6.84 7.81 -23.63
CA VAL A 292 -6.35 9.10 -23.11
C VAL A 292 -7.33 10.22 -23.45
N SER A 293 -7.46 11.20 -22.55
CA SER A 293 -8.28 12.40 -22.76
C SER A 293 -7.66 13.42 -23.70
N GLU A 294 -6.32 13.57 -23.66
CA GLU A 294 -5.58 14.44 -24.57
C GLU A 294 -4.35 13.70 -25.14
N PRO A 295 -4.35 13.33 -26.43
CA PRO A 295 -3.24 12.61 -27.04
C PRO A 295 -1.99 13.48 -27.21
N LYS A 296 -2.13 14.81 -27.31
CA LYS A 296 -0.99 15.73 -27.47
C LYS A 296 -0.46 16.17 -26.11
N ILE A 297 0.61 15.51 -25.65
CA ILE A 297 1.30 15.83 -24.39
C ILE A 297 1.63 17.33 -24.24
N ALA A 298 2.05 17.99 -25.33
CA ALA A 298 2.35 19.43 -25.31
C ALA A 298 1.12 20.29 -24.97
N LYS A 299 -0.07 19.91 -25.44
CA LYS A 299 -1.33 20.60 -25.15
C LYS A 299 -1.77 20.35 -23.71
N LEU A 300 -1.62 19.13 -23.20
CA LEU A 300 -1.85 18.81 -21.79
C LEU A 300 -0.92 19.62 -20.87
N LEU A 301 0.38 19.68 -21.17
CA LEU A 301 1.32 20.51 -20.41
C LEU A 301 0.94 21.99 -20.44
N ALA A 302 0.55 22.52 -21.61
CA ALA A 302 0.11 23.90 -21.72
C ALA A 302 -1.16 24.19 -20.89
N LYS A 303 -2.08 23.22 -20.76
CA LYS A 303 -3.22 23.31 -19.82
C LYS A 303 -2.73 23.34 -18.37
N LEU A 304 -1.92 22.37 -17.97
CA LEU A 304 -1.42 22.23 -16.59
C LEU A 304 -0.62 23.45 -16.11
N LYS A 305 0.15 24.11 -17.00
CA LYS A 305 0.90 25.34 -16.68
C LYS A 305 0.02 26.50 -16.23
N LYS A 306 -1.27 26.50 -16.60
CA LYS A 306 -2.22 27.57 -16.28
C LYS A 306 -3.08 27.28 -15.05
N VAL A 307 -2.98 26.07 -14.49
CA VAL A 307 -3.81 25.61 -13.39
C VAL A 307 -3.21 26.08 -12.07
N ASP A 308 -4.03 26.72 -11.25
CA ASP A 308 -3.74 27.07 -9.85
C ASP A 308 -4.76 26.37 -8.95
N GLY A 309 -4.28 25.67 -7.94
CA GLY A 309 -5.15 24.91 -7.06
C GLY A 309 -4.44 23.76 -6.35
N GLU A 310 -5.20 23.10 -5.48
CA GLU A 310 -4.76 21.95 -4.72
C GLU A 310 -5.68 20.76 -4.91
N GLY A 311 -5.10 19.56 -4.88
CA GLY A 311 -5.83 18.34 -5.16
C GLY A 311 -5.25 17.17 -4.38
N ILE A 312 -6.14 16.21 -4.14
CA ILE A 312 -5.85 15.02 -3.37
C ILE A 312 -6.18 13.81 -4.24
N GLY A 313 -5.21 12.93 -4.41
CA GLY A 313 -5.41 11.59 -4.94
C GLY A 313 -5.30 10.58 -3.82
N ARG A 314 -6.34 9.76 -3.67
CA ARG A 314 -6.40 8.63 -2.72
C ARG A 314 -6.63 7.37 -3.52
N MET A 315 -5.89 6.33 -3.20
CA MET A 315 -6.01 5.02 -3.82
C MET A 315 -5.80 3.96 -2.73
N GLU A 316 -6.42 2.79 -2.88
CA GLU A 316 -6.08 1.63 -2.06
C GLU A 316 -4.86 0.95 -2.67
N ALA A 317 -3.65 1.25 -2.18
CA ALA A 317 -2.48 0.45 -2.54
C ALA A 317 -2.59 -0.95 -1.90
N PRO A 318 -1.77 -1.93 -2.29
CA PRO A 318 -1.84 -3.30 -1.73
C PRO A 318 -1.61 -3.38 -0.21
N ARG A 319 -1.03 -2.33 0.38
CA ARG A 319 -0.76 -2.21 1.83
C ARG A 319 -1.76 -1.31 2.55
N GLY A 320 -2.69 -0.69 1.82
CA GLY A 320 -3.68 0.25 2.33
C GLY A 320 -3.72 1.59 1.62
N GLU A 321 -4.47 2.53 2.19
CA GLU A 321 -4.67 3.87 1.64
C GLU A 321 -3.33 4.60 1.39
N VAL A 322 -3.03 4.83 0.12
CA VAL A 322 -1.99 5.76 -0.33
C VAL A 322 -2.63 7.12 -0.64
N PHE A 323 -1.98 8.19 -0.18
CA PHE A 323 -2.48 9.54 -0.30
C PHE A 323 -1.42 10.46 -0.90
N HIS A 324 -1.79 11.20 -1.93
CA HIS A 324 -0.94 12.18 -2.60
C HIS A 324 -1.67 13.53 -2.60
N TYR A 325 -1.09 14.52 -1.94
CA TYR A 325 -1.50 15.93 -2.04
C TYR A 325 -0.60 16.64 -3.03
N VAL A 326 -1.20 17.37 -3.96
CA VAL A 326 -0.48 18.15 -4.98
C VAL A 326 -1.02 19.57 -4.96
N LYS A 327 -0.11 20.54 -5.07
CA LYS A 327 -0.45 21.95 -5.30
C LYS A 327 0.25 22.45 -6.55
N LEU A 328 -0.53 23.06 -7.44
CA LEU A 328 -0.09 23.79 -8.61
C LEU A 328 -0.31 25.29 -8.37
N ASN A 329 0.50 26.15 -8.97
CA ASN A 329 0.41 27.61 -8.79
C ASN A 329 0.58 28.36 -10.12
N ALA A 330 -0.08 27.88 -11.18
CA ALA A 330 0.02 28.40 -12.54
C ALA A 330 1.48 28.57 -13.01
N ASN A 331 2.30 27.55 -12.77
CA ASN A 331 3.70 27.50 -13.16
C ASN A 331 4.01 26.16 -13.85
N GLU A 332 5.19 26.06 -14.47
CA GLU A 332 5.68 24.85 -15.11
C GLU A 332 5.96 23.71 -14.14
N TYR A 333 6.47 24.04 -12.96
CA TYR A 333 6.82 23.05 -11.95
C TYR A 333 5.73 22.93 -10.89
N ILE A 334 5.66 21.77 -10.26
CA ILE A 334 4.76 21.57 -9.13
C ILE A 334 5.21 22.45 -7.94
N TYR A 335 4.26 23.11 -7.28
CA TYR A 335 4.58 23.97 -6.13
C TYR A 335 4.91 23.14 -4.89
N ALA A 336 4.03 22.19 -4.59
CA ALA A 336 4.18 21.24 -3.50
C ALA A 336 3.61 19.87 -3.90
N TRP A 337 4.25 18.82 -3.43
CA TRP A 337 3.74 17.46 -3.52
C TRP A 337 4.08 16.73 -2.23
N LYS A 338 3.05 16.23 -1.55
CA LYS A 338 3.18 15.48 -0.31
C LYS A 338 2.64 14.08 -0.50
N VAL A 339 3.45 13.08 -0.16
CA VAL A 339 3.06 11.66 -0.24
C VAL A 339 2.93 11.11 1.17
N ARG A 340 1.83 10.41 1.43
CA ARG A 340 1.65 9.54 2.60
C ARG A 340 1.37 8.12 2.11
N ALA A 341 2.38 7.27 2.25
CA ALA A 341 2.25 5.85 1.98
C ALA A 341 1.52 5.12 3.11
N PRO A 342 0.88 3.97 2.84
CA PRO A 342 0.18 3.20 3.86
C PRO A 342 1.09 2.71 4.98
N THR A 343 2.34 2.35 4.67
CA THR A 343 3.32 1.89 5.65
C THR A 343 3.56 2.92 6.77
N TYR A 344 3.48 4.23 6.48
CA TYR A 344 3.61 5.27 7.49
C TYR A 344 2.60 5.10 8.63
N ASN A 345 1.36 4.76 8.30
CA ASN A 345 0.33 4.49 9.29
C ASN A 345 0.48 3.11 9.93
N ASN A 346 1.05 2.14 9.21
CA ASN A 346 1.18 0.75 9.68
C ASN A 346 2.42 0.49 10.55
N ILE A 347 3.32 1.47 10.72
CA ILE A 347 4.47 1.35 11.63
C ILE A 347 4.08 1.54 13.08
N MET A 348 3.23 2.53 13.40
CA MET A 348 2.79 2.75 14.78
C MET A 348 2.08 1.53 15.38
N PRO A 349 1.26 0.77 14.63
CA PRO A 349 0.74 -0.53 15.04
C PRO A 349 1.78 -1.56 15.48
N TRP A 350 3.05 -1.49 15.03
CA TRP A 350 4.07 -2.41 15.52
C TRP A 350 4.28 -2.33 17.03
N ILE A 351 4.07 -1.17 17.65
CA ILE A 351 4.30 -0.99 19.08
C ILE A 351 3.36 -1.89 19.90
N PRO A 352 2.02 -1.77 19.82
CA PRO A 352 1.13 -2.68 20.55
C PRO A 352 1.24 -4.12 20.05
N MET A 353 1.51 -4.36 18.76
CA MET A 353 1.64 -5.71 18.21
C MET A 353 2.85 -6.46 18.77
N LEU A 354 3.99 -5.79 19.00
CA LEU A 354 5.22 -6.41 19.51
C LEU A 354 5.26 -6.47 21.04
N LYS A 355 4.51 -5.62 21.74
CA LYS A 355 4.46 -5.64 23.20
C LYS A 355 3.96 -6.98 23.73
N ASN A 356 4.63 -7.48 24.75
CA ASN A 356 4.39 -8.77 25.41
C ASN A 356 4.62 -10.01 24.52
N GLN A 357 5.09 -9.85 23.28
CA GLN A 357 5.49 -10.96 22.41
C GLN A 357 6.91 -11.44 22.74
N GLN A 358 7.31 -12.57 22.15
CA GLN A 358 8.67 -13.08 22.25
C GLN A 358 9.58 -12.49 21.16
N ILE A 359 10.89 -12.50 21.41
CA ILE A 359 11.90 -12.05 20.43
C ILE A 359 11.77 -12.79 19.09
N ALA A 360 11.43 -14.08 19.12
CA ALA A 360 11.24 -14.91 17.93
C ALA A 360 10.06 -14.46 17.03
N ASP A 361 9.13 -13.68 17.56
CA ASP A 361 7.95 -13.20 16.84
C ASP A 361 8.19 -11.86 16.13
N ILE A 362 9.27 -11.14 16.49
CA ILE A 362 9.61 -9.84 15.88
C ILE A 362 9.59 -9.89 14.35
N PRO A 363 10.26 -10.87 13.68
CA PRO A 363 10.33 -10.89 12.22
C PRO A 363 8.96 -10.99 11.57
N ILE A 364 8.13 -11.92 12.03
CA ILE A 364 6.83 -12.18 11.40
C ILE A 364 5.82 -11.09 11.74
N VAL A 365 5.83 -10.54 12.96
CA VAL A 365 4.97 -9.41 13.34
C VAL A 365 5.33 -8.18 12.50
N ALA A 366 6.61 -7.85 12.38
CA ALA A 366 7.08 -6.74 11.56
C ALA A 366 6.73 -6.95 10.08
N ALA A 367 7.04 -8.12 9.53
CA ALA A 367 6.73 -8.47 8.13
C ALA A 367 5.22 -8.48 7.87
N SER A 368 4.38 -8.79 8.85
CA SER A 368 2.94 -8.95 8.64
C SER A 368 2.19 -7.68 8.19
N THR A 369 2.77 -6.50 8.42
CA THR A 369 2.23 -5.22 7.94
C THR A 369 2.70 -4.86 6.52
N ASP A 370 3.53 -5.72 5.90
CA ASP A 370 4.17 -5.52 4.60
C ASP A 370 4.87 -4.15 4.49
N PRO A 371 5.87 -3.88 5.35
CA PRO A 371 6.48 -2.57 5.42
C PRO A 371 7.31 -2.24 4.17
N CYS A 372 7.11 -1.04 3.63
CA CYS A 372 8.04 -0.44 2.69
C CYS A 372 8.64 0.85 3.27
N MET A 373 9.92 0.82 3.63
CA MET A 373 10.66 1.96 4.20
C MET A 373 10.95 3.01 3.13
N SER A 374 11.15 2.60 1.87
CA SER A 374 11.30 3.51 0.72
C SER A 374 10.09 4.42 0.53
N CYS A 375 8.90 3.90 0.80
CA CYS A 375 7.63 4.61 0.78
C CYS A 375 7.48 5.58 1.97
N THR A 376 8.03 5.21 3.12
CA THR A 376 7.77 5.85 4.42
C THR A 376 8.77 6.93 4.78
N ASN A 377 10.05 6.74 4.44
CA ASN A 377 11.13 7.58 4.94
C ASN A 377 11.03 9.01 4.38
N ARG A 378 10.53 9.93 5.19
CA ARG A 378 10.31 11.32 4.85
C ARG A 378 10.75 12.20 6.02
N ILE A 379 11.38 13.32 5.67
CA ILE A 379 11.78 14.33 6.63
C ILE A 379 10.56 15.22 6.89
N ILE A 380 10.25 15.45 8.16
CA ILE A 380 9.49 16.63 8.58
C ILE A 380 10.56 17.65 8.96
N MET A 381 10.73 18.70 8.15
CA MET A 381 11.53 19.84 8.61
C MET A 381 10.64 20.67 9.53
N ILE A 382 10.91 20.59 10.82
CA ILE A 382 10.35 21.49 11.81
C ILE A 382 11.33 22.67 11.89
N GLU A 383 10.99 23.78 11.24
CA GLU A 383 11.74 25.02 11.40
C GLU A 383 11.23 25.74 12.65
N ASP A 384 11.72 25.29 13.82
CA ASP A 384 11.34 25.87 15.10
C ASP A 384 12.25 27.06 15.45
N LYS A 385 11.67 28.25 15.49
CA LYS A 385 11.96 29.20 16.57
C LYS A 385 10.81 29.34 17.57
N LYS A 386 9.74 28.54 17.47
CA LYS A 386 8.65 28.46 18.46
C LYS A 386 7.93 27.12 18.41
N THR A 387 8.10 26.33 19.47
CA THR A 387 7.32 25.12 19.70
C THR A 387 5.87 25.51 20.05
N PHE A 388 4.89 24.96 19.33
CA PHE A 388 3.49 24.97 19.76
C PHE A 388 2.97 23.54 19.78
N ILE A 389 2.55 23.08 20.96
CA ILE A 389 1.91 21.79 21.15
C ILE A 389 0.43 21.99 20.84
N LEU A 390 -0.04 21.48 19.70
CA LEU A 390 -1.47 21.41 19.41
C LEU A 390 -2.03 20.15 20.07
N GLY A 391 -2.80 20.33 21.13
CA GLY A 391 -3.49 19.23 21.80
C GLY A 391 -4.60 18.62 20.94
N LYS A 392 -5.03 17.40 21.31
CA LYS A 392 -6.14 16.68 20.66
C LYS A 392 -7.39 17.55 20.49
N GLU A 393 -7.74 18.31 21.52
CA GLU A 393 -8.92 19.17 21.55
C GLU A 393 -8.85 20.28 20.50
N GLU A 394 -7.67 20.86 20.33
CA GLU A 394 -7.45 21.98 19.41
C GLU A 394 -7.42 21.52 17.96
N LEU A 395 -6.86 20.33 17.71
CA LEU A 395 -6.94 19.65 16.42
C LEU A 395 -8.39 19.27 16.07
N HIS A 396 -9.16 18.79 17.06
CA HIS A 396 -10.56 18.45 16.88
C HIS A 396 -11.41 19.69 16.55
N GLN A 397 -11.22 20.79 17.28
CA GLN A 397 -11.90 22.06 17.00
C GLN A 397 -11.57 22.61 15.61
N ARG A 398 -10.30 22.55 15.20
CA ARG A 398 -9.89 22.96 13.84
C ARG A 398 -10.47 22.04 12.75
N SER A 399 -10.58 20.74 13.03
CA SER A 399 -11.26 19.79 12.14
C SER A 399 -12.74 20.16 11.99
N ILE A 400 -13.45 20.39 13.10
CA ILE A 400 -14.86 20.84 13.08
C ILE A 400 -15.01 22.15 12.29
N GLN A 401 -14.15 23.13 12.54
CA GLN A 401 -14.16 24.42 11.83
C GLN A 401 -13.92 24.24 10.33
N LYS A 402 -13.00 23.37 9.93
CA LYS A 402 -12.75 23.05 8.53
C LYS A 402 -13.97 22.38 7.89
N THR A 403 -14.58 21.39 8.55
CA THR A 403 -15.79 20.73 8.05
C THR A 403 -16.95 21.71 7.87
N ARG A 404 -17.13 22.65 8.79
CA ARG A 404 -18.15 23.72 8.66
C ARG A 404 -17.88 24.64 7.47
N ARG A 405 -16.61 24.94 7.16
CA ARG A 405 -16.23 25.75 5.97
C ARG A 405 -16.41 25.04 4.64
N LEU A 406 -16.56 23.71 4.64
CA LEU A 406 -16.84 22.92 3.43
C LEU A 406 -18.35 22.78 3.17
N HIS A 407 -19.20 23.18 4.13
CA HIS A 407 -20.66 23.09 4.06
C HIS A 407 -21.35 24.46 4.09
N LEU A 408 -20.57 25.54 4.07
CA LEU A 408 -20.95 26.91 3.68
C LEU A 408 -20.30 27.20 2.34
#